data_AF-A0AAV8VC98-F1
#
_entry.id   AF-A0AAV8VC98-F1
#
_cell.length_a   1.000
_cell.length_b   1.000
_cell.length_c   1.000
_cell.angle_alpha   90.00
_cell.angle_beta   90.00
_cell.angle_gamma   90.00
#
_symmetry.space_group_name_H-M   'P 1'
#
loop_
_entity.id
_entity.type
_entity.pdbx_description
1 polymer ?
#
loop_
_entity_poly.entity_id
_entity_poly.type
_entity_poly.pdbx_seq_one_letter_code
_entity_poly.pdbx_strand_id
1 'polypeptide(L)'
;MFIKERSARLTEDLLGQNRKAIRIIVGLLTGHCRLNKHMSLMGLAEEATCRFCSEEEETAVHVLCQCEGLARLRFLILGEENPSASSYTKAPLSRLWSLIQRTQLDRPQEDIKISGHVSWVGKSSLEVVVWLEQMANDVWNKITRALFVLAARNSTNTGPAIINAIEPADDRERAILSGGEDRKKKRIELMKSHILKVMPSNDEQKIIYDLYSRSTSMEGRQRFLPPGAVWMKDGTLSSIVFPHPEDRNLHNTVFGGFIMRHAAELAWVLGYRYSKYRPKLKSISDINFQKPLAVSSLMEMHAYIVYTHLNFLQIMVFVEVYIPTSSKRYTSNTIHFTYQVPEVVNEILPLTYEDAMMYIHGKRHFDEVMTDKK
;
A
#
# COMPACT_ATOMS: atom_id res chain seq x y z
N MET A 1 11.92 34.96 3.67
CA MET A 1 11.69 34.50 5.06
C MET A 1 10.20 34.50 5.33
N PHE A 2 9.62 33.37 5.77
CA PHE A 2 8.16 33.22 5.94
C PHE A 2 7.64 33.89 7.21
N ILE A 3 8.41 33.84 8.30
CA ILE A 3 8.08 34.47 9.58
C ILE A 3 8.93 35.74 9.70
N LYS A 4 8.28 36.91 9.74
CA LYS A 4 8.94 38.21 9.89
C LYS A 4 8.80 38.78 11.30
N GLU A 5 7.71 38.44 11.99
CA GLU A 5 7.35 38.98 13.31
C GLU A 5 6.62 37.92 14.15
N ARG A 6 6.53 38.16 15.46
CA ARG A 6 5.78 37.29 16.38
C ARG A 6 4.27 37.40 16.09
N SER A 7 3.60 36.26 15.97
CA SER A 7 2.15 36.18 15.78
C SER A 7 1.54 35.24 16.82
N ALA A 8 0.69 35.78 17.70
CA ALA A 8 0.01 34.99 18.74
C ALA A 8 -0.86 33.88 18.13
N ARG A 9 -1.56 34.20 17.03
CA ARG A 9 -2.36 33.24 16.25
C ARG A 9 -1.52 32.08 15.73
N LEU A 10 -0.36 32.38 15.13
CA LEU A 10 0.54 31.34 14.62
C LEU A 10 1.09 30.46 15.75
N THR A 11 1.39 31.05 16.91
CA THR A 11 1.83 30.30 18.10
C THR A 11 0.74 29.34 18.57
N GLU A 12 -0.51 29.80 18.68
CA GLU A 12 -1.65 28.96 19.07
C GLU A 12 -1.91 27.84 18.06
N ASP A 13 -1.92 28.16 16.76
CA ASP A 13 -2.07 27.17 15.67
C ASP A 13 -0.97 26.10 15.71
N LEU A 14 0.29 26.48 16.00
CA LEU A 14 1.43 25.55 16.14
C LEU A 14 1.28 24.66 17.38
N LEU A 15 0.91 25.22 18.53
CA LEU A 15 0.76 24.49 19.78
C LEU A 15 -0.39 23.47 19.74
N GLY A 16 -1.39 23.69 18.87
CA GLY A 16 -2.45 22.72 18.59
C GLY A 16 -2.00 21.50 17.76
N GLN A 17 -0.77 21.47 17.23
CA GLN A 17 -0.26 20.37 16.42
C GLN A 17 0.55 19.35 17.24
N ASN A 18 0.69 18.12 16.72
CA ASN A 18 1.59 17.13 17.32
C ASN A 18 3.08 17.49 17.08
N ARG A 19 3.97 16.93 17.90
CA ARG A 19 5.42 17.20 17.87
C ARG A 19 6.07 17.00 16.49
N LYS A 20 5.65 15.97 15.74
CA LYS A 20 6.16 15.71 14.37
C LYS A 20 5.76 16.87 13.44
N ALA A 21 4.50 17.28 13.48
CA ALA A 21 3.98 18.35 12.64
C ALA A 21 4.64 19.69 12.95
N ILE A 22 4.80 20.05 14.23
CA ILE A 22 5.51 21.28 14.65
C ILE A 22 6.92 21.31 14.06
N ARG A 23 7.70 20.23 14.25
CA ARG A 23 9.09 20.17 13.77
C ARG A 23 9.18 20.43 12.26
N ILE A 24 8.30 19.81 11.49
CA ILE A 24 8.35 19.88 10.02
C ILE A 24 7.87 21.24 9.53
N ILE A 25 6.77 21.75 10.07
CA ILE A 25 6.24 23.07 9.71
C ILE A 25 7.26 24.16 10.04
N VAL A 26 7.83 24.15 11.24
CA VAL A 26 8.83 25.14 11.66
C VAL A 26 10.09 25.03 10.80
N GLY A 27 10.59 23.82 10.56
CA GLY A 27 11.73 23.60 9.67
C GLY A 27 11.47 24.15 8.26
N LEU A 28 10.27 23.93 7.72
CA LEU A 28 9.91 24.40 6.39
C LEU A 28 9.78 25.94 6.32
N LEU A 29 9.08 26.56 7.28
CA LEU A 29 8.90 28.02 7.33
C LEU A 29 10.20 28.77 7.63
N THR A 30 11.14 28.15 8.33
CA THR A 30 12.46 28.74 8.64
C THR A 30 13.52 28.38 7.60
N GLY A 31 13.23 27.48 6.65
CA GLY A 31 14.21 26.98 5.68
C GLY A 31 15.22 25.96 6.23
N HIS A 32 15.04 25.50 7.48
CA HIS A 32 15.86 24.49 8.14
C HIS A 32 15.16 23.12 8.08
N CYS A 33 14.96 22.62 6.87
CA CYS A 33 14.33 21.33 6.60
C CYS A 33 15.10 20.59 5.50
N ARG A 34 14.80 19.30 5.33
CA ARG A 34 15.48 18.43 4.36
C ARG A 34 15.01 18.68 2.92
N LEU A 35 15.24 19.89 2.44
CA LEU A 35 15.14 20.22 1.04
C LEU A 35 16.53 20.12 0.40
N ASN A 36 16.59 19.75 -0.88
CA ASN A 36 17.87 19.46 -1.54
C ASN A 36 18.87 20.62 -1.44
N LYS A 37 18.43 21.90 -1.48
CA LYS A 37 19.34 23.03 -1.27
C LYS A 37 19.99 23.02 0.12
N HIS A 38 19.21 22.81 1.18
CA HIS A 38 19.74 22.75 2.55
C HIS A 38 20.63 21.52 2.74
N MET A 39 20.22 20.37 2.21
CA MET A 39 20.99 19.12 2.29
C MET A 39 22.34 19.24 1.57
N SER A 40 22.37 19.87 0.39
CA SER A 40 23.60 20.11 -0.37
C SER A 40 24.57 21.03 0.38
N LEU A 41 24.05 22.10 1.02
CA LEU A 41 24.86 22.97 1.89
C LEU A 41 25.45 22.23 3.10
N MET A 42 24.78 21.18 3.58
CA MET A 42 25.25 20.32 4.67
C MET A 42 26.16 19.17 4.20
N GLY A 43 26.42 19.05 2.89
CA GLY A 43 27.20 17.94 2.32
C GLY A 43 26.47 16.59 2.32
N LEU A 44 25.15 16.58 2.47
CA LEU A 44 24.31 15.38 2.52
C LEU A 44 23.58 15.08 1.19
N ALA A 45 23.71 15.96 0.19
CA ALA A 45 23.17 15.77 -1.16
C ALA A 45 24.14 16.33 -2.20
N GLU A 46 24.29 15.63 -3.33
CA GLU A 46 25.18 16.04 -4.42
C GLU A 46 24.63 17.26 -5.18
N GLU A 47 23.31 17.29 -5.40
CA GLU A 47 22.65 18.36 -6.15
C GLU A 47 21.59 19.08 -5.31
N ALA A 48 21.40 20.37 -5.60
CA ALA A 48 20.39 21.21 -4.98
C ALA A 48 19.07 21.26 -5.77
N THR A 49 18.98 20.58 -6.92
CA THR A 49 17.84 20.58 -7.85
C THR A 49 16.54 20.14 -7.18
N CYS A 50 15.43 20.79 -7.54
CA CYS A 50 14.10 20.51 -7.01
C CYS A 50 13.57 19.16 -7.48
N ARG A 51 13.22 18.28 -6.53
CA ARG A 51 12.66 16.95 -6.82
C ARG A 51 11.28 16.95 -7.49
N PHE A 52 10.63 18.11 -7.61
CA PHE A 52 9.28 18.24 -8.15
C PHE A 52 9.27 18.81 -9.58
N CYS A 53 10.08 19.83 -9.87
CA CYS A 53 10.16 20.41 -11.21
C CYS A 53 11.47 20.08 -11.95
N SER A 54 12.53 19.67 -11.24
CA SER A 54 13.86 19.40 -11.79
C SER A 54 14.54 20.59 -12.51
N GLU A 55 14.06 21.82 -12.29
CA GLU A 55 14.53 23.02 -13.00
C GLU A 55 15.29 24.01 -12.11
N GLU A 56 14.82 24.25 -10.88
CA GLU A 56 15.41 25.22 -9.95
C GLU A 56 15.96 24.56 -8.68
N GLU A 57 16.62 25.33 -7.82
CA GLU A 57 17.06 24.86 -6.51
C GLU A 57 15.88 24.60 -5.56
N GLU A 58 15.89 23.47 -4.86
CA GLU A 58 14.88 23.07 -3.88
C GLU A 58 15.02 23.90 -2.59
N THR A 59 14.52 25.13 -2.61
CA THR A 59 14.39 25.97 -1.43
C THR A 59 12.97 25.92 -0.88
N ALA A 60 12.78 26.29 0.39
CA ALA A 60 11.43 26.36 0.98
C ALA A 60 10.54 27.36 0.23
N VAL A 61 11.12 28.48 -0.21
CA VAL A 61 10.42 29.48 -1.03
C VAL A 61 10.05 28.91 -2.39
N HIS A 62 10.97 28.23 -3.07
CA HIS A 62 10.68 27.58 -4.33
C HIS A 62 9.52 26.58 -4.17
N VAL A 63 9.65 25.60 -3.27
CA VAL A 63 8.64 24.54 -3.06
C VAL A 63 7.28 25.11 -2.66
N LEU A 64 7.24 26.06 -1.73
CA LEU A 64 5.98 26.61 -1.21
C LEU A 64 5.37 27.71 -2.08
N CYS A 65 6.14 28.44 -2.90
CA CYS A 65 5.64 29.65 -3.54
C CYS A 65 5.76 29.66 -5.06
N GLN A 66 6.70 28.91 -5.66
CA GLN A 66 7.11 29.14 -7.06
C GLN A 66 7.24 27.85 -7.89
N CYS A 67 7.35 26.69 -7.26
CA CYS A 67 7.61 25.44 -7.97
C CYS A 67 6.46 25.10 -8.91
N GLU A 68 6.72 25.11 -10.22
CA GLU A 68 5.72 24.81 -11.26
C GLU A 68 5.17 23.39 -11.14
N GLY A 69 6.01 22.42 -10.76
CA GLY A 69 5.60 21.04 -10.47
C GLY A 69 4.57 20.91 -9.33
N LEU A 70 4.41 21.96 -8.52
CA LEU A 70 3.46 22.01 -7.40
C LEU A 70 2.34 23.05 -7.57
N ALA A 71 2.32 23.83 -8.66
CA ALA A 71 1.38 24.94 -8.86
C ALA A 71 -0.09 24.51 -8.72
N ARG A 72 -0.50 23.46 -9.46
CA ARG A 72 -1.86 22.90 -9.37
C ARG A 72 -2.21 22.41 -7.96
N LEU A 73 -1.26 21.81 -7.26
CA LEU A 73 -1.48 21.29 -5.91
C LEU A 73 -1.68 22.44 -4.91
N ARG A 74 -0.87 23.50 -5.02
CA ARG A 74 -1.03 24.71 -4.23
C ARG A 74 -2.39 25.37 -4.49
N PHE A 75 -2.80 25.50 -5.75
CA PHE A 75 -4.13 26.03 -6.08
C PHE A 75 -5.26 25.24 -5.41
N LEU A 76 -5.23 23.90 -5.49
CA LEU A 76 -6.27 23.05 -4.90
C LEU A 76 -6.33 23.12 -3.37
N ILE A 77 -5.21 23.35 -2.68
CA ILE A 77 -5.15 23.31 -1.20
C ILE A 77 -5.22 24.71 -0.59
N LEU A 78 -4.56 25.67 -1.22
CA LEU A 78 -4.34 27.02 -0.71
C LEU A 78 -5.26 28.04 -1.39
N GLY A 79 -5.77 27.75 -2.58
CA GLY A 79 -6.59 28.65 -3.40
C GLY A 79 -5.79 29.51 -4.39
N GLU A 80 -4.46 29.43 -4.36
CA GLU A 80 -3.55 30.23 -5.19
C GLU A 80 -2.41 29.35 -5.72
N GLU A 81 -2.01 29.57 -6.98
CA GLU A 81 -0.91 28.83 -7.61
C GLU A 81 0.44 29.25 -7.03
N ASN A 82 0.67 30.55 -6.84
CA ASN A 82 1.94 31.10 -6.38
C ASN A 82 1.75 31.99 -5.13
N PRO A 83 1.43 31.38 -3.98
CA PRO A 83 1.15 32.10 -2.75
C PRO A 83 2.39 32.83 -2.23
N SER A 84 2.23 34.05 -1.74
CA SER A 84 3.32 34.79 -1.10
C SER A 84 3.78 34.12 0.19
N ALA A 85 5.06 34.24 0.55
CA ALA A 85 5.58 33.66 1.80
C ALA A 85 4.81 34.13 3.05
N SER A 86 4.29 35.36 3.05
CA SER A 86 3.48 35.89 4.15
C SER A 86 2.07 35.30 4.26
N SER A 87 1.53 34.71 3.19
CA SER A 87 0.18 34.11 3.23
C SER A 87 0.15 32.90 4.17
N TYR A 88 1.24 32.14 4.25
CA TYR A 88 1.36 30.98 5.13
C TYR A 88 1.29 31.32 6.62
N THR A 89 1.74 32.51 7.02
CA THR A 89 1.59 32.99 8.41
C THR A 89 0.21 33.58 8.71
N LYS A 90 -0.60 33.85 7.67
CA LYS A 90 -1.94 34.45 7.78
C LYS A 90 -3.08 33.43 7.59
N ALA A 91 -2.80 32.31 6.93
CA ALA A 91 -3.74 31.20 6.75
C ALA A 91 -3.65 30.16 7.89
N PRO A 92 -4.65 29.29 8.05
CA PRO A 92 -4.58 28.16 8.96
C PRO A 92 -3.47 27.17 8.58
N LEU A 93 -2.68 26.72 9.57
CA LEU A 93 -1.59 25.75 9.35
C LEU A 93 -2.07 24.39 8.83
N SER A 94 -3.35 24.05 9.00
CA SER A 94 -3.95 22.83 8.45
C SER A 94 -3.78 22.73 6.93
N ARG A 95 -3.82 23.86 6.21
CA ARG A 95 -3.60 23.89 4.76
C ARG A 95 -2.14 23.62 4.41
N LEU A 96 -1.20 24.21 5.15
CA LEU A 96 0.23 23.93 4.98
C LEU A 96 0.54 22.46 5.30
N TRP A 97 -0.06 21.93 6.36
CA TRP A 97 0.07 20.52 6.71
C TRP A 97 -0.48 19.60 5.61
N SER A 98 -1.64 19.93 5.03
CA SER A 98 -2.20 19.21 3.88
C SER A 98 -1.25 19.22 2.68
N LEU A 99 -0.61 20.37 2.39
CA LEU A 99 0.41 20.47 1.35
C LEU A 99 1.62 19.57 1.65
N ILE A 100 2.17 19.63 2.87
CA ILE A 100 3.29 18.78 3.32
C ILE A 100 2.96 17.30 3.15
N GLN A 101 1.77 16.86 3.57
CA GLN A 101 1.32 15.47 3.46
C GLN A 101 1.13 15.03 2.01
N ARG A 102 0.59 15.90 1.14
CA ARG A 102 0.35 15.56 -0.28
C ARG A 102 1.63 15.57 -1.12
N THR A 103 2.63 16.37 -0.71
CA THR A 103 3.97 16.44 -1.32
C THR A 103 4.97 15.44 -0.73
N GLN A 104 4.67 14.84 0.43
CA GLN A 104 5.58 13.96 1.17
C GLN A 104 6.89 14.62 1.60
N LEU A 105 6.87 15.93 1.85
CA LEU A 105 8.01 16.66 2.42
C LEU A 105 8.35 16.17 3.85
N ASP A 106 7.46 15.40 4.49
CA ASP A 106 7.69 14.77 5.78
C ASP A 106 8.37 13.39 5.72
N ARG A 107 8.69 12.89 4.52
CA ARG A 107 9.21 11.53 4.35
C ARG A 107 10.63 11.44 4.92
N PRO A 108 10.90 10.48 5.84
CA PRO A 108 12.24 10.25 6.31
C PRO A 108 13.14 9.81 5.14
N GLN A 109 14.30 10.45 5.03
CA GLN A 109 15.36 10.12 4.06
C GLN A 109 16.53 9.39 4.75
N GLU A 110 16.30 8.85 5.95
CA GLU A 110 17.35 8.15 6.71
C GLU A 110 17.39 6.67 6.31
N ASP A 111 18.37 5.97 6.84
CA ASP A 111 18.60 4.56 6.56
C ASP A 111 17.41 3.67 6.94
N ILE A 112 17.25 2.62 6.16
CA ILE A 112 16.30 1.54 6.40
C ILE A 112 17.11 0.31 6.80
N LYS A 113 16.67 -0.39 7.85
CA LYS A 113 17.24 -1.66 8.28
C LYS A 113 16.24 -2.78 8.04
N ILE A 114 16.70 -3.80 7.31
CA ILE A 114 15.97 -5.04 7.10
C ILE A 114 16.67 -6.10 7.94
N SER A 115 15.93 -6.74 8.86
CA SER A 115 16.46 -7.82 9.69
C SER A 115 15.49 -8.99 9.70
N GLY A 116 15.97 -10.21 9.91
CA GLY A 116 15.10 -11.36 9.95
C GLY A 116 15.75 -12.59 10.55
N HIS A 117 14.92 -13.57 10.89
CA HIS A 117 15.35 -14.87 11.39
C HIS A 117 14.39 -15.95 10.91
N VAL A 118 14.87 -17.20 10.88
CA VAL A 118 14.01 -18.34 10.57
C VAL A 118 13.20 -18.69 11.81
N SER A 119 11.88 -18.62 11.71
CA SER A 119 10.96 -18.89 12.82
C SER A 119 10.50 -20.34 12.87
N TRP A 120 10.53 -21.06 11.75
CA TRP A 120 10.08 -22.44 11.66
C TRP A 120 10.66 -23.13 10.43
N VAL A 121 10.97 -24.43 10.54
CA VAL A 121 11.42 -25.27 9.44
C VAL A 121 10.55 -26.52 9.33
N GLY A 122 10.07 -26.78 8.11
CA GLY A 122 9.45 -28.04 7.72
C GLY A 122 10.43 -28.90 6.92
N LYS A 123 9.92 -29.96 6.28
CA LYS A 123 10.76 -30.89 5.51
C LYS A 123 11.53 -30.22 4.36
N SER A 124 10.85 -29.38 3.58
CA SER A 124 11.40 -28.70 2.39
C SER A 124 10.94 -27.25 2.25
N SER A 125 10.53 -26.66 3.36
CA SER A 125 10.07 -25.28 3.43
C SER A 125 10.49 -24.67 4.75
N LEU A 126 10.72 -23.36 4.78
CA LEU A 126 11.07 -22.64 5.99
C LEU A 126 10.30 -21.32 6.06
N GLU A 127 9.93 -20.90 7.26
CA GLU A 127 9.30 -19.61 7.54
C GLU A 127 10.35 -18.63 8.03
N VAL A 128 10.46 -17.48 7.37
CA VAL A 128 11.34 -16.38 7.76
C VAL A 128 10.49 -15.20 8.21
N VAL A 129 10.75 -14.70 9.41
CA VAL A 129 10.19 -13.44 9.87
C VAL A 129 11.17 -12.34 9.50
N VAL A 130 10.67 -11.30 8.84
CA VAL A 130 11.45 -10.12 8.43
C VAL A 130 10.83 -8.88 9.06
N TRP A 131 11.65 -8.02 9.64
CA TRP A 131 11.30 -6.69 10.12
C TRP A 131 11.95 -5.63 9.27
N LEU A 132 11.16 -4.60 8.99
CA LEU A 132 11.60 -3.35 8.37
C LEU A 132 11.57 -2.26 9.43
N GLU A 133 12.71 -1.63 9.66
CA GLU A 133 12.86 -0.51 10.59
C GLU A 133 13.41 0.70 9.84
N GLN A 134 12.95 1.90 10.21
CA GLN A 134 13.39 3.17 9.63
C GLN A 134 14.07 3.97 10.73
N MET A 135 15.27 4.48 10.47
CA MET A 135 15.93 5.43 11.36
C MET A 135 15.13 6.74 11.37
N ALA A 136 14.88 7.27 12.57
CA ALA A 136 14.40 8.63 12.76
C ALA A 136 14.95 9.19 14.08
N ASN A 137 15.72 10.27 14.01
CA ASN A 137 16.36 10.90 15.17
C ASN A 137 17.26 9.93 15.97
N ASP A 138 18.10 9.17 15.26
CA ASP A 138 19.01 8.17 15.83
C ASP A 138 18.32 7.03 16.58
N VAL A 139 17.00 6.86 16.37
CA VAL A 139 16.20 5.75 16.91
C VAL A 139 15.58 4.95 15.77
N TRP A 140 15.74 3.63 15.83
CA TRP A 140 15.10 2.69 14.92
C TRP A 140 13.61 2.53 15.26
N ASN A 141 12.75 2.88 14.31
CA ASN A 141 11.31 2.72 14.46
C ASN A 141 10.81 1.58 13.58
N LYS A 142 10.04 0.65 14.17
CA LYS A 142 9.44 -0.47 13.43
C LYS A 142 8.38 0.03 12.45
N ILE A 143 8.57 -0.29 11.16
CA ILE A 143 7.66 0.06 10.09
C ILE A 143 6.71 -1.09 9.78
N THR A 144 7.27 -2.27 9.53
CA THR A 144 6.46 -3.46 9.23
C THR A 144 7.17 -4.75 9.65
N ARG A 145 6.37 -5.80 9.76
CA ARG A 145 6.81 -7.17 9.97
C ARG A 145 6.13 -8.02 8.91
N ALA A 146 6.89 -8.85 8.21
CA ALA A 146 6.39 -9.79 7.22
C ALA A 146 6.85 -11.21 7.56
N LEU A 147 6.06 -12.20 7.18
CA LEU A 147 6.42 -13.60 7.28
C LEU A 147 6.46 -14.19 5.86
N PHE A 148 7.57 -14.83 5.52
CA PHE A 148 7.76 -15.46 4.22
C PHE A 148 7.90 -16.96 4.41
N VAL A 149 7.08 -17.74 3.71
CA VAL A 149 7.29 -19.19 3.60
C VAL A 149 8.04 -19.46 2.31
N LEU A 150 9.29 -19.89 2.44
CA LEU A 150 10.16 -20.22 1.32
C LEU A 150 10.18 -21.73 1.11
N ALA A 151 10.21 -22.16 -0.15
CA ALA A 151 10.35 -23.57 -0.52
C ALA A 151 11.79 -23.84 -0.99
N ALA A 152 12.46 -24.81 -0.36
CA ALA A 152 13.79 -25.21 -0.79
C ALA A 152 13.73 -26.11 -2.03
N ARG A 153 14.59 -25.84 -3.00
CA ARG A 153 14.74 -26.62 -4.24
C ARG A 153 16.13 -27.25 -4.30
N ASN A 154 16.23 -28.41 -4.94
CA ASN A 154 17.52 -29.02 -5.22
C ASN A 154 18.33 -28.17 -6.23
N SER A 155 19.64 -28.45 -6.37
CA SER A 155 20.54 -27.67 -7.24
C SER A 155 20.12 -27.65 -8.71
N THR A 156 19.34 -28.64 -9.15
CA THR A 156 18.82 -28.75 -10.52
C THR A 156 17.41 -28.16 -10.69
N ASN A 157 16.81 -27.60 -9.63
CA ASN A 157 15.44 -27.07 -9.60
C ASN A 157 14.33 -28.07 -10.00
N THR A 158 14.61 -29.37 -10.03
CA THR A 158 13.64 -30.41 -10.41
C THR A 158 12.75 -30.86 -9.26
N GLY A 159 13.17 -30.66 -8.01
CA GLY A 159 12.47 -31.19 -6.85
C GLY A 159 12.69 -30.41 -5.56
N PRO A 160 11.92 -30.73 -4.51
CA PRO A 160 12.13 -30.16 -3.18
C PRO A 160 13.46 -30.63 -2.59
N ALA A 161 14.15 -29.76 -1.86
CA ALA A 161 15.34 -30.11 -1.07
C ALA A 161 15.00 -30.20 0.42
N ILE A 162 15.67 -31.11 1.12
CA ILE A 162 15.52 -31.27 2.58
C ILE A 162 16.25 -30.13 3.27
N ILE A 163 15.64 -29.56 4.31
CA ILE A 163 16.24 -28.53 5.16
C ILE A 163 16.46 -29.12 6.55
N ASN A 164 17.59 -28.78 7.17
CA ASN A 164 17.90 -29.17 8.54
C ASN A 164 16.92 -28.52 9.52
N ALA A 165 16.45 -29.29 10.50
CA ALA A 165 15.60 -28.76 11.57
C ALA A 165 16.35 -27.69 12.39
N ILE A 166 15.60 -26.74 12.94
CA ILE A 166 16.13 -25.75 13.86
C ILE A 166 16.10 -26.34 15.26
N GLU A 167 17.22 -26.21 15.97
CA GLU A 167 17.33 -26.51 17.39
C GLU A 167 17.24 -25.19 18.18
N PRO A 168 16.15 -24.94 18.93
CA PRO A 168 16.02 -23.73 19.74
C PRO A 168 17.05 -23.71 20.89
N ALA A 169 17.80 -22.63 21.01
CA ALA A 169 18.78 -22.45 22.08
C ALA A 169 18.13 -22.11 23.43
N ASP A 170 17.01 -21.39 23.43
CA ASP A 170 16.35 -20.88 24.63
C ASP A 170 14.80 -21.01 24.59
N ASP A 171 14.14 -20.64 25.70
CA ASP A 171 12.66 -20.70 25.80
C ASP A 171 11.96 -19.76 24.81
N ARG A 172 12.60 -18.65 24.46
CA ARG A 172 12.05 -17.69 23.51
C ARG A 172 12.01 -18.29 22.11
N GLU A 173 13.08 -18.93 21.67
CA GLU A 173 13.14 -19.63 20.39
C GLU A 173 12.20 -20.84 20.36
N ARG A 174 12.04 -21.58 21.47
CA ARG A 174 11.04 -22.65 21.59
C ARG A 174 9.63 -22.14 21.35
N ALA A 175 9.27 -20.99 21.95
CA ALA A 175 7.97 -20.36 21.74
C ALA A 175 7.77 -19.87 20.29
N ILE A 176 8.81 -19.31 19.66
CA ILE A 176 8.76 -18.89 18.25
C ILE A 176 8.49 -20.08 17.33
N LEU A 177 9.21 -21.19 17.56
CA LEU A 177 9.09 -22.42 16.79
C LEU A 177 7.68 -23.04 16.92
N SER A 178 7.17 -23.14 18.15
CA SER A 178 5.80 -23.62 18.41
C SER A 178 4.74 -22.75 17.72
N GLY A 179 4.87 -21.42 17.80
CA GLY A 179 3.96 -20.51 17.10
C GLY A 179 4.02 -20.65 15.58
N GLY A 180 5.14 -21.10 15.01
CA GLY A 180 5.26 -21.41 13.58
C GLY A 180 4.41 -22.60 13.14
N GLU A 181 4.29 -23.63 13.99
CA GLU A 181 3.43 -24.78 13.74
C GLU A 181 1.95 -24.38 13.74
N ASP A 182 1.54 -23.54 14.67
CA ASP A 182 0.15 -23.06 14.73
C ASP A 182 -0.18 -22.16 13.56
N ARG A 183 0.73 -21.28 13.13
CA ARG A 183 0.57 -20.51 11.89
C ARG A 183 0.44 -21.41 10.68
N LYS A 184 1.19 -22.51 10.60
CA LYS A 184 1.04 -23.51 9.54
C LYS A 184 -0.35 -24.15 9.54
N LYS A 185 -0.87 -24.55 10.71
CA LYS A 185 -2.24 -25.10 10.83
C LYS A 185 -3.28 -24.09 10.36
N LYS A 186 -3.20 -22.84 10.85
CA LYS A 186 -4.10 -21.74 10.46
C LYS A 186 -4.08 -21.48 8.95
N ARG A 187 -2.90 -21.47 8.31
CA ARG A 187 -2.78 -21.35 6.84
C ARG A 187 -3.51 -22.48 6.10
N ILE A 188 -3.37 -23.71 6.55
CA ILE A 188 -4.04 -24.87 5.92
C ILE A 188 -5.56 -24.76 6.07
N GLU A 189 -6.06 -24.30 7.21
CA GLU A 189 -7.48 -24.08 7.45
C GLU A 189 -8.05 -22.96 6.57
N LEU A 190 -7.37 -21.81 6.48
CA LEU A 190 -7.75 -20.69 5.60
C LEU A 190 -7.80 -21.12 4.12
N MET A 191 -6.90 -22.00 3.69
CA MET A 191 -6.94 -22.54 2.32
C MET A 191 -8.17 -23.42 2.04
N LYS A 192 -8.78 -24.01 3.07
CA LYS A 192 -10.01 -24.81 2.95
C LYS A 192 -11.26 -23.93 2.87
N SER A 193 -11.27 -22.79 3.55
CA SER A 193 -12.42 -21.87 3.61
C SER A 193 -12.49 -20.88 2.43
N HIS A 194 -11.68 -21.07 1.39
CA HIS A 194 -11.61 -20.18 0.24
C HIS A 194 -12.98 -20.01 -0.44
N ILE A 195 -13.38 -18.77 -0.73
CA ILE A 195 -14.72 -18.40 -1.22
C ILE A 195 -15.12 -19.10 -2.53
N LEU A 196 -14.15 -19.38 -3.40
CA LEU A 196 -14.39 -20.09 -4.67
C LEU A 196 -14.58 -21.61 -4.49
N LYS A 197 -14.28 -22.15 -3.30
CA LYS A 197 -14.39 -23.59 -3.00
C LYS A 197 -15.58 -23.90 -2.08
N VAL A 198 -15.98 -22.92 -1.28
CA VAL A 198 -17.02 -23.08 -0.24
C VAL A 198 -18.09 -22.02 -0.45
N MET A 199 -19.34 -22.44 -0.41
CA MET A 199 -20.50 -21.55 -0.50
C MET A 199 -20.44 -20.49 0.61
N PRO A 200 -20.85 -19.23 0.33
CA PRO A 200 -21.01 -18.22 1.38
C PRO A 200 -21.94 -18.69 2.50
N SER A 201 -21.64 -18.29 3.73
CA SER A 201 -22.50 -18.54 4.89
C SER A 201 -23.86 -17.86 4.77
N ASN A 202 -24.84 -18.26 5.60
CA ASN A 202 -26.18 -17.62 5.59
C ASN A 202 -26.11 -16.11 5.82
N ASP A 203 -25.20 -15.64 6.68
CA ASP A 203 -25.00 -14.21 6.94
C ASP A 203 -24.44 -13.48 5.72
N GLU A 204 -23.48 -14.10 5.01
CA GLU A 204 -22.92 -13.53 3.78
C GLU A 204 -23.93 -13.54 2.63
N GLN A 205 -24.76 -14.59 2.53
CA GLN A 205 -25.86 -14.63 1.57
C GLN A 205 -26.87 -13.51 1.83
N LYS A 206 -27.16 -13.22 3.11
CA LYS A 206 -28.00 -12.09 3.50
C LYS A 206 -27.39 -10.76 3.06
N ILE A 207 -26.08 -10.57 3.24
CA ILE A 207 -25.37 -9.37 2.75
C ILE A 207 -25.54 -9.23 1.23
N ILE A 208 -25.35 -10.30 0.46
CA ILE A 208 -25.53 -10.29 -0.99
C ILE A 208 -26.96 -9.86 -1.36
N TYR A 209 -27.96 -10.44 -0.68
CA TYR A 209 -29.36 -10.10 -0.89
C TYR A 209 -29.68 -8.63 -0.55
N ASP A 210 -29.14 -8.12 0.56
CA ASP A 210 -29.33 -6.73 0.98
C ASP A 210 -28.71 -5.75 -0.03
N LEU A 211 -27.51 -6.04 -0.54
CA LEU A 211 -26.85 -5.25 -1.59
C LEU A 211 -27.66 -5.25 -2.90
N TYR A 212 -28.19 -6.41 -3.28
CA TYR A 212 -29.06 -6.54 -4.45
C TYR A 212 -30.34 -5.72 -4.28
N SER A 213 -31.03 -5.88 -3.14
CA SER A 213 -32.31 -5.22 -2.85
C SER A 213 -32.19 -3.69 -2.79
N ARG A 214 -31.07 -3.17 -2.24
CA ARG A 214 -30.79 -1.72 -2.20
C ARG A 214 -30.53 -1.11 -3.57
N SER A 215 -30.17 -1.92 -4.56
CA SER A 215 -29.72 -1.48 -5.88
C SER A 215 -30.63 -1.97 -7.02
N THR A 216 -31.84 -2.43 -6.69
CA THR A 216 -32.83 -2.94 -7.63
C THR A 216 -34.18 -2.31 -7.36
N SER A 217 -34.92 -1.96 -8.41
CA SER A 217 -36.29 -1.45 -8.27
C SER A 217 -37.22 -2.49 -7.62
N MET A 218 -38.32 -2.03 -7.00
CA MET A 218 -39.32 -2.92 -6.37
C MET A 218 -39.87 -3.99 -7.34
N GLU A 219 -39.91 -3.70 -8.63
CA GLU A 219 -40.37 -4.64 -9.67
C GLU A 219 -39.28 -5.64 -10.12
N GLY A 220 -38.04 -5.50 -9.65
CA GLY A 220 -36.92 -6.37 -10.02
C GLY A 220 -36.34 -6.14 -11.42
N ARG A 221 -36.86 -5.17 -12.18
CA ARG A 221 -36.57 -5.00 -13.61
C ARG A 221 -35.37 -4.14 -13.92
N GLN A 222 -35.00 -3.24 -13.02
CA GLN A 222 -33.93 -2.26 -13.27
C GLN A 222 -33.02 -2.10 -12.07
N ARG A 223 -31.71 -2.18 -12.32
CA ARG A 223 -30.68 -1.84 -11.33
C ARG A 223 -30.44 -0.33 -11.33
N PHE A 224 -30.31 0.26 -10.16
CA PHE A 224 -29.98 1.67 -9.99
C PHE A 224 -28.89 1.84 -8.93
N LEU A 225 -28.15 2.94 -9.04
CA LEU A 225 -27.06 3.26 -8.14
C LEU A 225 -27.57 4.22 -7.05
N PRO A 226 -27.53 3.84 -5.76
CA PRO A 226 -27.86 4.74 -4.66
C PRO A 226 -26.95 5.98 -4.63
N PRO A 227 -27.42 7.12 -4.08
CA PRO A 227 -26.58 8.30 -3.91
C PRO A 227 -25.30 7.99 -3.13
N GLY A 228 -24.15 8.43 -3.63
CA GLY A 228 -22.84 8.19 -2.99
C GLY A 228 -22.25 6.80 -3.20
N ALA A 229 -22.90 5.93 -3.98
CA ALA A 229 -22.35 4.65 -4.39
C ALA A 229 -21.67 4.73 -5.77
N VAL A 230 -20.82 3.76 -6.07
CA VAL A 230 -20.17 3.53 -7.37
C VAL A 230 -20.25 2.04 -7.71
N TRP A 231 -20.44 1.68 -8.97
CA TRP A 231 -20.42 0.27 -9.36
C TRP A 231 -19.01 -0.30 -9.37
N MET A 232 -18.88 -1.57 -8.98
CA MET A 232 -17.60 -2.28 -9.01
C MET A 232 -16.93 -2.27 -10.39
N LYS A 233 -17.71 -2.39 -11.48
CA LYS A 233 -17.21 -2.32 -12.85
C LYS A 233 -16.50 -0.99 -13.20
N ASP A 234 -16.84 0.09 -12.50
CA ASP A 234 -16.25 1.41 -12.71
C ASP A 234 -15.04 1.65 -11.78
N GLY A 235 -14.87 0.78 -10.78
CA GLY A 235 -13.77 0.76 -9.80
C GLY A 235 -12.65 -0.20 -10.18
N THR A 236 -12.24 -0.24 -11.46
CA THR A 236 -11.20 -1.14 -11.97
C THR A 236 -10.08 -0.42 -12.71
N LEU A 237 -8.90 -1.05 -12.78
CA LEU A 237 -7.76 -0.63 -13.56
C LEU A 237 -6.95 -1.85 -13.99
N SER A 238 -6.42 -1.85 -15.22
CA SER A 238 -5.61 -2.96 -15.74
C SER A 238 -4.28 -2.46 -16.27
N SER A 239 -3.27 -3.33 -16.26
CA SER A 239 -1.94 -3.07 -16.81
C SER A 239 -1.34 -4.37 -17.34
N ILE A 240 -0.50 -4.27 -18.37
CA ILE A 240 0.26 -5.40 -18.89
C ILE A 240 1.73 -5.07 -18.70
N VAL A 241 2.47 -6.03 -18.13
CA VAL A 241 3.90 -5.92 -17.89
C VAL A 241 4.60 -7.05 -18.63
N PHE A 242 5.64 -6.70 -19.39
CA PHE A 242 6.56 -7.67 -19.95
C PHE A 242 7.78 -7.77 -19.02
N PRO A 243 8.02 -8.92 -18.36
CA PRO A 243 9.19 -9.10 -17.51
C PRO A 243 10.47 -9.20 -18.36
N HIS A 244 11.54 -8.60 -17.86
CA HIS A 244 12.86 -8.63 -18.50
C HIS A 244 13.83 -9.57 -17.76
N PRO A 245 14.96 -9.96 -18.39
CA PRO A 245 15.93 -10.87 -17.77
C PRO A 245 16.47 -10.43 -16.40
N GLU A 246 16.52 -9.14 -16.11
CA GLU A 246 16.87 -8.55 -14.81
C GLU A 246 15.82 -8.80 -13.72
N ASP A 247 14.57 -9.09 -14.09
CA ASP A 247 13.46 -9.34 -13.17
C ASP A 247 13.39 -10.79 -12.69
N ARG A 248 14.35 -11.63 -13.10
CA ARG A 248 14.41 -13.05 -12.75
C ARG A 248 15.05 -13.28 -11.39
N ASN A 249 14.60 -14.34 -10.72
CA ASN A 249 15.25 -14.90 -9.55
C ASN A 249 16.34 -15.91 -9.94
N LEU A 250 17.02 -16.48 -8.94
CA LEU A 250 18.04 -17.52 -9.12
C LEU A 250 17.52 -18.81 -9.81
N HIS A 251 16.20 -18.98 -9.88
CA HIS A 251 15.54 -20.11 -10.55
C HIS A 251 15.12 -19.77 -11.99
N ASN A 252 15.54 -18.63 -12.55
CA ASN A 252 15.18 -18.15 -13.89
C ASN A 252 13.69 -17.91 -14.11
N THR A 253 12.94 -17.67 -13.04
CA THR A 253 11.54 -17.27 -13.08
C THR A 253 11.41 -15.85 -12.55
N VAL A 254 10.35 -15.14 -12.91
CA VAL A 254 10.10 -13.78 -12.42
C VAL A 254 10.09 -13.77 -10.88
N PHE A 255 10.81 -12.81 -10.30
CA PHE A 255 10.93 -12.67 -8.85
C PHE A 255 9.59 -12.30 -8.22
N GLY A 256 9.20 -12.97 -7.13
CA GLY A 256 7.92 -12.69 -6.46
C GLY A 256 7.78 -11.24 -6.01
N GLY A 257 8.88 -10.60 -5.60
CA GLY A 257 8.91 -9.17 -5.26
C GLY A 257 8.57 -8.25 -6.43
N PHE A 258 8.93 -8.63 -7.66
CA PHE A 258 8.58 -7.88 -8.87
C PHE A 258 7.06 -7.91 -9.12
N ILE A 259 6.46 -9.10 -9.00
CA ILE A 259 5.00 -9.28 -9.10
C ILE A 259 4.29 -8.45 -8.03
N MET A 260 4.74 -8.55 -6.77
CA MET A 260 4.13 -7.81 -5.65
C MET A 260 4.24 -6.30 -5.82
N ARG A 261 5.39 -5.80 -6.29
CA ARG A 261 5.60 -4.37 -6.54
C ARG A 261 4.61 -3.84 -7.57
N HIS A 262 4.52 -4.47 -8.74
CA HIS A 262 3.61 -4.01 -9.79
C HIS A 262 2.14 -4.12 -9.39
N ALA A 263 1.76 -5.18 -8.68
CA ALA A 263 0.40 -5.31 -8.15
C ALA A 263 0.09 -4.19 -7.13
N ALA A 264 1.05 -3.86 -6.24
CA ALA A 264 0.90 -2.79 -5.26
C ALA A 264 0.81 -1.41 -5.94
N GLU A 265 1.64 -1.15 -6.95
CA GLU A 265 1.61 0.08 -7.76
C GLU A 265 0.26 0.24 -8.46
N LEU A 266 -0.24 -0.82 -9.13
CA LEU A 266 -1.54 -0.81 -9.81
C LEU A 266 -2.69 -0.56 -8.82
N ALA A 267 -2.69 -1.25 -7.68
CA ALA A 267 -3.69 -1.07 -6.63
C ALA A 267 -3.63 0.35 -6.04
N TRP A 268 -2.44 0.90 -5.82
CA TRP A 268 -2.26 2.26 -5.33
C TRP A 268 -2.82 3.30 -6.31
N VAL A 269 -2.55 3.15 -7.61
CA VAL A 269 -3.08 4.03 -8.66
C VAL A 269 -4.60 3.96 -8.72
N LEU A 270 -5.18 2.76 -8.63
CA LEU A 270 -6.63 2.59 -8.58
C LEU A 270 -7.24 3.27 -7.34
N GLY A 271 -6.65 3.07 -6.16
CA GLY A 271 -7.08 3.72 -4.93
C GLY A 271 -6.99 5.25 -5.00
N TYR A 272 -5.93 5.78 -5.61
CA TYR A 272 -5.76 7.22 -5.86
C TYR A 272 -6.81 7.75 -6.83
N ARG A 273 -7.04 7.04 -7.95
CA ARG A 273 -8.04 7.41 -8.95
C ARG A 273 -9.45 7.44 -8.37
N TYR A 274 -9.79 6.48 -7.51
CA TYR A 274 -11.11 6.36 -6.92
C TYR A 274 -11.35 7.40 -5.82
N SER A 275 -10.45 7.46 -4.83
CA SER A 275 -10.63 8.33 -3.65
C SER A 275 -10.26 9.79 -3.88
N LYS A 276 -9.48 10.10 -4.94
CA LYS A 276 -8.85 11.41 -5.18
C LYS A 276 -7.84 11.83 -4.10
N TYR A 277 -7.52 10.94 -3.17
CA TYR A 277 -6.53 11.10 -2.12
C TYR A 277 -5.40 10.10 -2.30
N ARG A 278 -4.20 10.43 -1.83
CA ARG A 278 -3.06 9.48 -1.83
C ARG A 278 -3.36 8.38 -0.80
N PRO A 279 -3.66 7.14 -1.23
CA PRO A 279 -4.02 6.10 -0.28
C PRO A 279 -2.78 5.61 0.46
N LYS A 280 -2.93 5.38 1.77
CA LYS A 280 -1.88 4.79 2.61
C LYS A 280 -2.12 3.30 2.75
N LEU A 281 -1.14 2.49 2.33
CA LEU A 281 -1.20 1.04 2.50
C LEU A 281 -1.24 0.70 4.00
N LYS A 282 -2.20 -0.15 4.38
CA LYS A 282 -2.38 -0.62 5.76
C LYS A 282 -2.01 -2.08 5.93
N SER A 283 -2.40 -2.90 4.96
CA SER A 283 -2.10 -4.31 4.98
C SER A 283 -2.04 -4.86 3.56
N ILE A 284 -1.25 -5.92 3.41
CA ILE A 284 -1.28 -6.81 2.26
C ILE A 284 -1.68 -8.16 2.86
N SER A 285 -2.77 -8.76 2.37
CA SER A 285 -3.17 -10.09 2.82
C SER A 285 -2.15 -11.15 2.40
N ASP A 286 -2.24 -12.35 3.00
CA ASP A 286 -1.39 -13.48 2.64
C ASP A 286 -1.39 -13.74 1.12
N ILE A 287 -0.20 -13.81 0.54
CA ILE A 287 0.02 -14.05 -0.89
C ILE A 287 0.50 -15.48 -1.09
N ASN A 288 -0.14 -16.22 -1.98
CA ASN A 288 0.26 -17.57 -2.35
C ASN A 288 0.68 -17.64 -3.82
N PHE A 289 1.98 -17.85 -4.06
CA PHE A 289 2.56 -18.05 -5.39
C PHE A 289 2.31 -19.47 -5.88
N GLN A 290 1.20 -19.67 -6.59
CA GLN A 290 0.75 -21.00 -7.01
C GLN A 290 1.62 -21.60 -8.11
N LYS A 291 2.05 -20.77 -9.07
CA LYS A 291 2.80 -21.21 -10.25
C LYS A 291 3.95 -20.24 -10.55
N PRO A 292 5.17 -20.75 -10.82
CA PRO A 292 6.28 -19.91 -11.26
C PRO A 292 5.98 -19.26 -12.61
N LEU A 293 6.41 -18.01 -12.76
CA LEU A 293 6.22 -17.22 -13.98
C LEU A 293 7.51 -17.19 -14.79
N ALA A 294 7.47 -17.60 -16.05
CA ALA A 294 8.61 -17.48 -16.96
C ALA A 294 8.77 -16.03 -17.44
N VAL A 295 10.01 -15.56 -17.55
CA VAL A 295 10.33 -14.18 -17.99
C VAL A 295 9.81 -13.88 -19.40
N SER A 296 9.71 -14.89 -20.26
CA SER A 296 9.18 -14.75 -21.63
C SER A 296 7.65 -14.64 -21.73
N SER A 297 6.93 -14.61 -20.61
CA SER A 297 5.47 -14.53 -20.57
C SER A 297 5.01 -13.10 -20.30
N LEU A 298 3.84 -12.73 -20.81
CA LEU A 298 3.19 -11.47 -20.48
C LEU A 298 2.43 -11.60 -19.17
N MET A 299 2.59 -10.60 -18.29
CA MET A 299 1.89 -10.52 -17.02
C MET A 299 0.76 -9.49 -17.14
N GLU A 300 -0.47 -9.97 -17.24
CA GLU A 300 -1.68 -9.15 -17.32
C GLU A 300 -2.24 -8.98 -15.90
N MET A 301 -2.27 -7.75 -15.40
CA MET A 301 -2.75 -7.43 -14.06
C MET A 301 -4.08 -6.67 -14.11
N HIS A 302 -5.04 -7.11 -13.31
CA HIS A 302 -6.37 -6.49 -13.22
C HIS A 302 -6.70 -6.19 -11.75
N ALA A 303 -6.82 -4.91 -11.42
CA ALA A 303 -7.16 -4.42 -10.09
C ALA A 303 -8.63 -4.03 -10.00
N TYR A 304 -9.26 -4.34 -8.86
CA TYR A 304 -10.67 -4.07 -8.56
C TYR A 304 -10.81 -3.55 -7.14
N ILE A 305 -11.58 -2.49 -6.95
CA ILE A 305 -12.07 -2.12 -5.62
C ILE A 305 -13.21 -3.08 -5.30
N VAL A 306 -12.96 -4.01 -4.38
CA VAL A 306 -13.90 -5.08 -4.07
C VAL A 306 -14.78 -4.77 -2.88
N TYR A 307 -14.28 -3.98 -1.93
CA TYR A 307 -15.02 -3.63 -0.73
C TYR A 307 -14.59 -2.24 -0.24
N THR A 308 -15.53 -1.46 0.27
CA THR A 308 -15.25 -0.17 0.89
C THR A 308 -15.98 -0.06 2.23
N HIS A 309 -15.33 0.58 3.20
CA HIS A 309 -15.89 0.81 4.52
C HIS A 309 -15.29 2.06 5.15
N LEU A 310 -16.12 3.04 5.49
CA LEU A 310 -15.68 4.34 6.01
C LEU A 310 -14.60 4.95 5.11
N ASN A 311 -13.38 5.12 5.61
CA ASN A 311 -12.24 5.68 4.89
C ASN A 311 -11.26 4.62 4.39
N PHE A 312 -11.71 3.37 4.24
CA PHE A 312 -10.89 2.25 3.77
C PHE A 312 -11.36 1.71 2.43
N LEU A 313 -10.37 1.26 1.66
CA LEU A 313 -10.53 0.59 0.36
C LEU A 313 -9.89 -0.79 0.46
N GLN A 314 -10.64 -1.83 0.14
CA GLN A 314 -10.08 -3.15 -0.14
C GLN A 314 -9.95 -3.32 -1.65
N ILE A 315 -8.73 -3.52 -2.11
CA ILE A 315 -8.40 -3.66 -3.54
C ILE A 315 -7.86 -5.05 -3.78
N MET A 316 -8.45 -5.77 -4.73
CA MET A 316 -8.00 -7.08 -5.19
C MET A 316 -7.30 -6.93 -6.54
N VAL A 317 -6.15 -7.57 -6.70
CA VAL A 317 -5.41 -7.61 -7.96
C VAL A 317 -5.26 -9.05 -8.42
N PHE A 318 -5.82 -9.37 -9.58
CA PHE A 318 -5.54 -10.60 -10.29
C PHE A 318 -4.28 -10.44 -11.12
N VAL A 319 -3.39 -11.43 -11.04
CA VAL A 319 -2.19 -11.54 -11.88
C VAL A 319 -2.39 -12.74 -12.80
N GLU A 320 -2.70 -12.46 -14.05
CA GLU A 320 -2.82 -13.45 -15.12
C GLU A 320 -1.53 -13.51 -15.93
N VAL A 321 -1.24 -14.71 -16.42
CA VAL A 321 -0.06 -14.99 -17.21
C VAL A 321 -0.50 -15.42 -18.59
N TYR A 322 -0.05 -14.70 -19.60
CA TYR A 322 -0.26 -15.05 -20.99
C TYR A 322 1.06 -15.47 -21.63
N ILE A 323 1.08 -16.67 -22.22
CA ILE A 323 2.24 -17.22 -22.92
C ILE A 323 2.02 -17.07 -24.43
N PRO A 324 2.73 -16.16 -25.12
CA PRO A 324 2.46 -15.88 -26.53
C PRO A 324 2.68 -17.09 -27.46
N THR A 325 3.70 -17.91 -27.20
CA THR A 325 4.06 -19.05 -28.05
C THR A 325 3.01 -20.15 -28.06
N SER A 326 2.25 -20.31 -26.97
CA SER A 326 1.21 -21.35 -26.85
C SER A 326 -0.20 -20.80 -26.75
N SER A 327 -0.37 -19.47 -26.76
CA SER A 327 -1.63 -18.76 -26.49
C SER A 327 -2.36 -19.22 -25.22
N LYS A 328 -1.62 -19.71 -24.20
CA LYS A 328 -2.21 -20.21 -22.95
C LYS A 328 -2.30 -19.09 -21.93
N ARG A 329 -3.39 -19.11 -21.15
CA ARG A 329 -3.65 -18.19 -20.04
C ARG A 329 -3.88 -18.94 -18.75
N TYR A 330 -3.38 -18.40 -17.64
CA TYR A 330 -3.72 -18.88 -16.31
C TYR A 330 -3.50 -17.78 -15.26
N THR A 331 -4.32 -17.80 -14.20
CA THR A 331 -4.11 -16.95 -13.03
C THR A 331 -2.94 -17.49 -12.20
N SER A 332 -1.95 -16.64 -11.92
CA SER A 332 -0.78 -16.99 -11.10
C SER A 332 -0.99 -16.62 -9.63
N ASN A 333 -1.53 -15.42 -9.38
CA ASN A 333 -1.74 -14.88 -8.03
C ASN A 333 -3.03 -14.04 -7.97
N THR A 334 -3.62 -14.00 -6.78
CA THR A 334 -4.62 -12.99 -6.39
C THR A 334 -4.10 -12.32 -5.13
N ILE A 335 -3.96 -10.99 -5.16
CA ILE A 335 -3.37 -10.21 -4.07
C ILE A 335 -4.39 -9.20 -3.56
N HIS A 336 -4.55 -9.14 -2.24
CA HIS A 336 -5.47 -8.21 -1.60
C HIS A 336 -4.70 -7.13 -0.84
N PHE A 337 -5.08 -5.88 -1.06
CA PHE A 337 -4.50 -4.71 -0.44
C PHE A 337 -5.57 -3.93 0.32
N THR A 338 -5.30 -3.60 1.58
CA THR A 338 -6.13 -2.68 2.36
C THR A 338 -5.47 -1.31 2.39
N TYR A 339 -6.16 -0.30 1.89
CA TYR A 339 -5.72 1.08 1.90
C TYR A 339 -6.61 1.94 2.80
N GLN A 340 -6.03 2.99 3.40
CA GLN A 340 -6.76 4.03 4.13
C GLN A 340 -6.54 5.39 3.48
N VAL A 341 -7.58 6.20 3.45
CA VAL A 341 -7.55 7.60 3.00
C VAL A 341 -8.04 8.56 4.12
N PRO A 342 -7.88 9.88 3.99
CA PRO A 342 -8.28 10.82 5.04
C PRO A 342 -9.78 10.91 5.29
N GLU A 343 -10.61 10.70 4.26
CA GLU A 343 -12.06 10.90 4.30
C GLU A 343 -12.84 9.64 3.98
N VAL A 344 -14.14 9.64 4.28
CA VAL A 344 -15.05 8.55 3.90
C VAL A 344 -15.08 8.43 2.39
N VAL A 345 -14.90 7.21 1.89
CA VAL A 345 -14.95 6.91 0.45
C VAL A 345 -16.37 6.57 0.04
N ASN A 346 -16.66 6.73 -1.26
CA ASN A 346 -17.90 6.26 -1.84
C ASN A 346 -18.06 4.74 -1.63
N GLU A 347 -19.31 4.30 -1.47
CA GLU A 347 -19.62 2.88 -1.31
C GLU A 347 -19.44 2.17 -2.66
N ILE A 348 -18.73 1.04 -2.68
CA ILE A 348 -18.65 0.20 -3.87
C ILE A 348 -19.78 -0.83 -3.85
N LEU A 349 -20.53 -0.95 -4.95
CA LEU A 349 -21.63 -1.90 -5.05
C LEU A 349 -21.39 -2.94 -6.16
N PRO A 350 -21.66 -4.22 -5.88
CA PRO A 350 -21.60 -5.27 -6.89
C PRO A 350 -22.78 -5.18 -7.86
N LEU A 351 -22.52 -5.37 -9.16
CA LEU A 351 -23.56 -5.41 -10.17
C LEU A 351 -23.97 -6.86 -10.46
N THR A 352 -22.99 -7.74 -10.64
CA THR A 352 -23.19 -9.16 -10.96
C THR A 352 -23.08 -10.04 -9.70
N TYR A 353 -23.46 -11.32 -9.82
CA TYR A 353 -23.20 -12.29 -8.76
C TYR A 353 -21.70 -12.49 -8.54
N GLU A 354 -20.90 -12.47 -9.61
CA GLU A 354 -19.43 -12.53 -9.51
C GLU A 354 -18.87 -11.35 -8.71
N ASP A 355 -19.35 -10.13 -8.96
CA ASP A 355 -18.99 -8.96 -8.18
C ASP A 355 -19.37 -9.12 -6.70
N ALA A 356 -20.54 -9.71 -6.43
CA ALA A 356 -20.99 -9.95 -5.07
C ALA A 356 -20.08 -10.96 -4.35
N MET A 357 -19.63 -12.00 -5.04
CA MET A 357 -18.64 -12.95 -4.52
C MET A 357 -17.29 -12.28 -4.27
N MET A 358 -16.83 -11.41 -5.18
CA MET A 358 -15.63 -10.58 -4.97
C MET A 358 -15.78 -9.64 -3.78
N TYR A 359 -16.97 -9.06 -3.59
CA TYR A 359 -17.29 -8.19 -2.47
C TYR A 359 -17.18 -8.92 -1.14
N ILE A 360 -17.81 -10.09 -1.01
CA ILE A 360 -17.71 -10.93 0.19
C ILE A 360 -16.27 -11.35 0.44
N HIS A 361 -15.54 -11.75 -0.61
CA HIS A 361 -14.14 -12.09 -0.47
C HIS A 361 -13.31 -10.92 0.05
N GLY A 362 -13.49 -9.73 -0.53
CA GLY A 362 -12.87 -8.49 -0.08
C GLY A 362 -13.19 -8.17 1.38
N LYS A 363 -14.46 -8.33 1.77
CA LYS A 363 -14.91 -8.12 3.15
C LYS A 363 -14.21 -9.06 4.13
N ARG A 364 -14.06 -10.36 3.82
CA ARG A 364 -13.33 -11.31 4.68
C ARG A 364 -11.90 -10.85 4.97
N HIS A 365 -11.15 -10.51 3.91
CA HIS A 365 -9.78 -9.98 4.05
C HIS A 365 -9.74 -8.67 4.85
N PHE A 366 -10.72 -7.80 4.65
CA PHE A 366 -10.82 -6.55 5.41
C PHE A 366 -11.08 -6.81 6.90
N ASP A 367 -12.03 -7.69 7.22
CA ASP A 367 -12.39 -8.04 8.60
C ASP A 367 -11.18 -8.66 9.32
N GLU A 368 -10.44 -9.58 8.68
CA GLU A 368 -9.20 -10.17 9.21
C GLU A 368 -8.20 -9.08 9.60
N VAL A 369 -7.95 -8.11 8.71
CA VAL A 369 -7.03 -6.98 8.96
C VAL A 369 -7.49 -6.06 10.10
N MET A 370 -8.81 -5.92 10.30
CA MET A 370 -9.36 -5.05 11.35
C MET A 370 -9.48 -5.76 12.71
N THR A 371 -9.62 -7.08 12.73
CA THR A 371 -9.71 -7.90 13.94
C THR A 371 -8.35 -8.17 14.56
N ASP A 372 -7.30 -8.38 13.74
CA ASP A 372 -5.91 -8.58 14.19
C ASP A 372 -5.26 -7.36 14.89
N LYS A 373 -5.99 -6.25 15.06
CA LYS A 373 -5.54 -5.03 15.79
C LYS A 373 -5.98 -4.97 17.26
N LYS A 374 -6.68 -5.98 17.76
CA LYS A 374 -6.92 -6.18 19.20
C LYS A 374 -5.92 -7.19 19.73
#